data_AF-A0A3N5HLU4-F1
#
_entry.id   AF-A0A3N5HLU4-F1
#
_cell.length_a   1.000
_cell.length_b   1.000
_cell.length_c   1.000
_cell.angle_alpha   90.00
_cell.angle_beta   90.00
_cell.angle_gamma   90.00
#
_symmetry.space_group_name_H-M   'P 1'
#
loop_
_entity.id
_entity.type
_entity.pdbx_description
1 polymer ?
#
loop_
_entity_poly.entity_id
_entity_poly.type
_entity_poly.pdbx_seq_one_letter_code
_entity_poly.pdbx_strand_id
1 'polypeptide(L)'
;MGQGQVVCHHDPGPNNVVFRGGKPSAFIDFDMAAPGEPLEDIGYMAWTWCISSRPDRSPSAYQAVQVRLLAVAYGLGSSDREKMIRAALKRQELNLHFWKTHLANGAQTHSACTEEIQDRIDWTQREMTYTQANQTSFERALE
;
A
#
# COMPACT_ATOMS: atom_id res chain seq x y z
N MET A 1 -1.19 -20.23 13.49
CA MET A 1 -0.37 -19.12 12.98
C MET A 1 1.09 -19.50 13.18
N GLY A 2 1.93 -19.26 12.18
CA GLY A 2 3.38 -19.43 12.30
C GLY A 2 3.99 -18.36 13.22
N GLN A 3 5.23 -18.56 13.65
CA GLN A 3 5.95 -17.60 14.49
C GLN A 3 6.15 -16.28 13.71
N GLY A 4 5.74 -15.15 14.29
CA GLY A 4 5.88 -13.82 13.67
C GLY A 4 4.69 -13.36 12.82
N GLN A 5 3.73 -14.24 12.54
CA GLN A 5 2.53 -13.88 11.80
C GLN A 5 1.54 -13.10 12.67
N VAL A 6 0.86 -12.14 12.04
CA VAL A 6 -0.23 -11.35 12.62
C VAL A 6 -1.49 -11.53 11.78
N VAL A 7 -2.64 -11.09 12.29
CA VAL A 7 -3.81 -10.90 11.43
C VAL A 7 -3.62 -9.59 10.69
N CYS A 8 -3.36 -9.67 9.39
CA CYS A 8 -3.28 -8.52 8.49
C CYS A 8 -4.68 -8.13 8.03
N HIS A 9 -4.90 -6.85 7.79
CA HIS A 9 -6.10 -6.30 7.17
C HIS A 9 -6.12 -6.53 5.64
N HIS A 10 -4.94 -6.53 5.01
CA HIS A 10 -4.72 -6.60 3.57
C HIS A 10 -5.28 -5.43 2.72
N ASP A 11 -6.01 -4.49 3.32
CA ASP A 11 -6.43 -3.23 2.68
C ASP A 11 -6.47 -2.03 3.68
N PRO A 12 -5.38 -1.76 4.45
CA PRO A 12 -5.34 -0.65 5.41
C PRO A 12 -5.14 0.72 4.74
N GLY A 13 -5.87 1.01 3.66
CA GLY A 13 -5.84 2.30 2.95
C GLY A 13 -6.57 3.41 3.72
N PRO A 14 -6.33 4.70 3.40
CA PRO A 14 -7.02 5.82 4.05
C PRO A 14 -8.55 5.77 3.95
N ASN A 15 -9.09 5.15 2.89
CA ASN A 15 -10.51 4.92 2.68
C ASN A 15 -11.14 3.98 3.73
N ASN A 16 -10.34 3.12 4.36
CA ASN A 16 -10.79 2.14 5.36
C ASN A 16 -10.45 2.59 6.80
N VAL A 17 -10.21 3.88 7.00
CA VAL A 17 -9.95 4.46 8.32
C VAL A 17 -11.01 5.50 8.69
N VAL A 18 -11.59 5.32 9.87
CA VAL A 18 -12.46 6.31 10.49
C VAL A 18 -11.61 7.37 11.16
N PHE A 19 -11.77 8.62 10.74
CA PHE A 19 -11.12 9.77 11.37
C PHE A 19 -12.06 10.50 12.32
N ARG A 20 -11.56 10.86 13.51
CA ARG A 20 -12.27 11.71 14.48
C ARG A 20 -11.34 12.83 14.92
N GLY A 21 -11.77 14.08 14.75
CA GLY A 21 -10.94 15.25 15.06
C GLY A 21 -9.62 15.28 14.30
N GLY A 22 -9.61 14.83 13.03
CA GLY A 22 -8.42 14.77 12.19
C GLY A 22 -7.41 13.68 12.54
N LYS A 23 -7.76 12.74 13.44
CA LYS A 23 -6.89 11.63 13.85
C LYS A 23 -7.53 10.28 13.49
N PRO A 24 -6.72 9.28 13.08
CA PRO A 24 -7.23 7.93 12.86
C PRO A 24 -7.75 7.35 14.18
N SER A 25 -8.96 6.79 14.16
CA SER A 25 -9.65 6.29 15.37
C SER A 25 -9.99 4.80 15.28
N ALA A 26 -10.21 4.26 14.08
CA ALA A 26 -10.50 2.84 13.86
C ALA A 26 -10.25 2.47 12.39
N PHE A 27 -9.87 1.22 12.14
CA PHE A 27 -10.00 0.57 10.83
C PHE A 27 -11.40 -0.04 10.67
N ILE A 28 -11.87 -0.14 9.44
CA ILE A 28 -13.11 -0.81 9.04
C ILE A 28 -12.84 -1.71 7.83
N ASP A 29 -13.82 -2.51 7.42
CA ASP A 29 -13.72 -3.37 6.23
C ASP A 29 -12.65 -4.47 6.33
N PHE A 30 -12.86 -5.38 7.29
CA PHE A 30 -11.97 -6.51 7.56
C PHE A 30 -12.30 -7.76 6.71
N ASP A 31 -13.05 -7.62 5.61
CA ASP A 31 -13.48 -8.77 4.79
C ASP A 31 -12.31 -9.54 4.19
N MET A 32 -11.17 -8.85 3.99
CA MET A 32 -9.93 -9.44 3.50
C MET A 32 -8.98 -9.88 4.61
N ALA A 33 -9.34 -9.72 5.89
CA ALA A 33 -8.42 -9.96 6.98
C ALA A 33 -8.02 -11.45 7.11
N ALA A 34 -6.72 -11.72 7.17
CA ALA A 34 -6.17 -13.07 7.23
C ALA A 34 -4.82 -13.11 7.95
N PRO A 35 -4.36 -14.29 8.41
CA PRO A 35 -2.99 -14.44 8.91
C PRO A 35 -1.96 -14.11 7.81
N GLY A 36 -0.99 -13.26 8.11
CA GLY A 36 0.04 -12.82 7.19
C GLY A 36 1.25 -12.20 7.90
N GLU A 37 2.23 -11.77 7.12
CA GLU A 37 3.39 -11.05 7.64
C GLU A 37 3.06 -9.57 7.85
N PRO A 38 3.51 -8.91 8.94
CA PRO A 38 3.27 -7.47 9.16
C PRO A 38 3.61 -6.56 7.98
N LEU A 39 4.63 -6.94 7.20
CA LEU A 39 5.06 -6.19 6.01
C LEU A 39 4.00 -6.15 4.90
N GLU A 40 3.02 -7.05 4.89
CA GLU A 40 1.95 -7.02 3.90
C GLU A 40 1.05 -5.80 4.07
N ASP A 41 0.66 -5.49 5.31
CA ASP A 41 -0.10 -4.29 5.64
C ASP A 41 0.78 -3.05 5.57
N ILE A 42 1.99 -3.10 6.14
CA ILE A 42 2.86 -1.92 6.19
C ILE A 42 3.40 -1.54 4.81
N GLY A 43 3.63 -2.50 3.92
CA GLY A 43 3.90 -2.25 2.51
C GLY A 43 2.71 -1.58 1.82
N TYR A 44 1.48 -2.03 2.09
CA TYR A 44 0.27 -1.41 1.54
C TYR A 44 0.08 0.01 2.07
N MET A 45 0.31 0.24 3.35
CA MET A 45 0.24 1.56 3.97
C MET A 45 1.32 2.50 3.42
N ALA A 46 2.55 2.02 3.22
CA ALA A 46 3.63 2.81 2.65
C ALA A 46 3.23 3.35 1.27
N TRP A 47 2.64 2.50 0.43
CA TRP A 47 2.11 2.92 -0.85
C TRP A 47 0.95 3.91 -0.69
N THR A 48 -0.12 3.53 0.01
CA THR A 48 -1.39 4.29 -0.02
C THR A 48 -1.41 5.56 0.83
N TRP A 49 -0.50 5.70 1.82
CA TRP A 49 -0.44 6.87 2.70
C TRP A 49 0.73 7.81 2.42
N CYS A 50 1.87 7.26 1.95
CA CYS A 50 3.10 8.03 1.86
C CYS A 50 3.48 8.35 0.41
N ILE A 51 3.33 7.36 -0.49
CA ILE A 51 3.82 7.43 -1.87
C ILE A 51 2.71 7.89 -2.81
N SER A 52 3.00 8.86 -3.68
CA SER A 52 2.09 9.23 -4.76
C SER A 52 2.83 9.79 -5.97
N SER A 53 2.41 9.34 -7.15
CA SER A 53 2.87 9.82 -8.46
C SER A 53 2.22 11.14 -8.90
N ARG A 54 1.27 11.67 -8.12
CA ARG A 54 0.53 12.88 -8.52
C ARG A 54 1.46 14.10 -8.67
N PRO A 55 1.29 14.93 -9.72
CA PRO A 55 2.17 16.08 -9.96
C PRO A 55 2.16 17.14 -8.85
N ASP A 56 1.06 17.26 -8.10
CA ASP A 56 0.88 18.18 -6.98
C ASP A 56 1.43 17.64 -5.65
N ARG A 57 1.94 16.40 -5.63
CA ARG A 57 2.54 15.80 -4.45
C ARG A 57 3.96 16.34 -4.22
N SER A 58 4.34 16.47 -2.96
CA SER A 58 5.70 16.80 -2.54
C SER A 58 6.76 15.89 -3.21
N PRO A 59 8.00 16.37 -3.40
CA PRO A 59 9.10 15.58 -3.97
C PRO A 59 9.30 14.23 -3.25
N SER A 60 9.84 13.24 -3.97
CA SER A 60 10.05 11.88 -3.44
C SER A 60 10.88 11.86 -2.15
N ALA A 61 11.82 12.78 -1.98
CA ALA A 61 12.59 12.92 -0.74
C ALA A 61 11.69 13.20 0.49
N TYR A 62 10.63 14.00 0.35
CA TYR A 62 9.68 14.25 1.43
C TYR A 62 8.79 13.01 1.68
N GLN A 63 8.34 12.36 0.60
CA GLN A 63 7.59 11.11 0.71
C GLN A 63 8.43 10.01 1.39
N ALA A 64 9.75 9.97 1.16
CA ALA A 64 10.67 9.05 1.81
C ALA A 64 10.77 9.27 3.32
N VAL A 65 10.72 10.53 3.78
CA VAL A 65 10.61 10.83 5.21
C VAL A 65 9.30 10.27 5.79
N GLN A 66 8.18 10.37 5.07
CA GLN A 66 6.90 9.81 5.53
C GLN A 66 6.93 8.27 5.61
N VAL A 67 7.53 7.61 4.61
CA VAL A 67 7.75 6.15 4.62
C VAL A 67 8.57 5.73 5.85
N ARG A 68 9.67 6.45 6.13
CA ARG A 68 10.49 6.21 7.33
C ARG A 68 9.69 6.41 8.61
N LEU A 69 8.91 7.48 8.71
CA LEU A 69 8.07 7.77 9.87
C LEU A 69 7.05 6.66 10.11
N LEU A 70 6.41 6.15 9.06
CA LEU A 70 5.50 5.00 9.16
C LEU A 70 6.24 3.76 9.71
N ALA A 71 7.41 3.44 9.16
CA ALA A 71 8.21 2.29 9.59
C ALA A 71 8.64 2.38 11.06
N VAL A 72 9.09 3.56 11.49
CA VAL A 72 9.52 3.83 12.87
C VAL A 72 8.32 3.80 13.83
N ALA A 73 7.21 4.44 13.46
CA ALA A 73 6.00 4.48 14.28
C ALA A 73 5.38 3.09 14.48
N TYR A 74 5.44 2.22 13.47
CA TYR A 74 5.03 0.83 13.60
C TYR A 74 5.98 -0.02 14.47
N GLY A 75 7.24 0.42 14.62
CA GLY A 75 8.26 -0.31 15.37
C GLY A 75 8.97 -1.38 14.54
N LEU A 76 9.03 -1.22 13.21
CA LEU A 76 9.82 -2.14 12.36
C LEU A 76 11.30 -2.10 12.75
N GLY A 77 11.89 -3.28 12.93
CA GLY A 77 13.34 -3.45 13.06
C GLY A 77 14.06 -3.23 11.73
N SER A 78 15.38 -2.99 11.78
CA SER A 78 16.17 -2.65 10.59
C SER A 78 16.03 -3.66 9.45
N SER A 79 16.03 -4.97 9.77
CA SER A 79 15.89 -6.05 8.78
C SER A 79 14.57 -6.02 8.01
N ASP A 80 13.50 -5.49 8.61
CA ASP A 80 12.20 -5.40 7.94
C ASP A 80 12.01 -4.08 7.22
N ARG A 81 12.65 -3.00 7.70
CA ARG A 81 12.73 -1.73 6.97
C ARG A 81 13.38 -1.91 5.60
N GLU A 82 14.46 -2.69 5.51
CA GLU A 82 15.11 -3.04 4.24
C GLU A 82 14.21 -3.77 3.23
N LYS A 83 13.10 -4.36 3.69
CA LYS A 83 12.13 -5.08 2.85
C LYS A 83 10.90 -4.24 2.53
N MET A 84 10.70 -3.09 3.19
CA MET A 84 9.45 -2.33 3.14
C MET A 84 9.10 -1.83 1.73
N ILE A 85 10.07 -1.35 0.94
CA ILE A 85 9.80 -0.88 -0.42
C ILE A 85 9.47 -2.04 -1.36
N ARG A 86 10.16 -3.18 -1.20
CA ARG A 86 9.81 -4.42 -1.91
C ARG A 86 8.40 -4.89 -1.54
N ALA A 87 8.01 -4.77 -0.27
CA ALA A 87 6.65 -5.10 0.16
C ALA A 87 5.61 -4.16 -0.47
N ALA A 88 5.87 -2.85 -0.53
CA ALA A 88 5.00 -1.88 -1.20
C ALA A 88 4.82 -2.20 -2.70
N LEU A 89 5.92 -2.46 -3.41
CA LEU A 89 5.89 -2.89 -4.81
C LEU A 89 5.11 -4.20 -4.98
N LYS A 90 5.29 -5.16 -4.05
CA LYS A 90 4.54 -6.41 -4.09
C LYS A 90 3.03 -6.20 -3.96
N ARG A 91 2.62 -5.26 -3.10
CA ARG A 91 1.20 -4.89 -2.95
C ARG A 91 0.64 -4.22 -4.21
N GLN A 92 1.44 -3.37 -4.87
CA GLN A 92 1.06 -2.78 -6.17
C GLN A 92 0.89 -3.86 -7.25
N GLU A 93 1.80 -4.84 -7.33
CA GLU A 93 1.68 -5.98 -8.26
C GLU A 93 0.42 -6.81 -8.00
N LEU A 94 0.13 -7.13 -6.73
CA LEU A 94 -1.05 -7.89 -6.35
C LEU A 94 -2.34 -7.15 -6.68
N ASN A 95 -2.39 -5.83 -6.43
CA ASN A 95 -3.54 -5.00 -6.81
C ASN A 95 -3.72 -4.96 -8.33
N LEU A 96 -2.64 -4.81 -9.09
CA LEU A 96 -2.69 -4.82 -10.55
C LEU A 96 -3.21 -6.16 -11.09
N HIS A 97 -2.73 -7.28 -10.54
CA HIS A 97 -3.18 -8.62 -10.90
C HIS A 97 -4.66 -8.83 -10.55
N PHE A 98 -5.10 -8.36 -9.38
CA PHE A 98 -6.50 -8.42 -8.94
C PHE A 98 -7.42 -7.73 -9.95
N TRP A 99 -7.15 -6.47 -10.31
CA TRP A 99 -7.99 -5.72 -11.24
C TRP A 99 -7.96 -6.26 -12.66
N LYS A 100 -6.81 -6.70 -13.16
CA LYS A 100 -6.71 -7.36 -14.48
C LYS A 100 -7.53 -8.64 -14.56
N THR A 101 -7.52 -9.44 -13.50
CA THR A 101 -8.33 -10.67 -13.43
C THR A 101 -9.83 -10.34 -13.41
N HIS A 102 -10.25 -9.32 -12.66
CA HIS A 102 -11.64 -8.87 -12.64
C HIS A 102 -12.12 -8.34 -13.99
N LEU A 103 -11.26 -7.60 -14.70
CA LEU A 103 -11.54 -7.10 -16.04
C LEU A 103 -11.73 -8.27 -17.03
N ALA A 104 -10.86 -9.27 -16.98
CA ALA A 104 -10.93 -10.47 -17.84
C ALA A 104 -12.18 -11.33 -17.56
N ASN A 105 -12.64 -11.40 -16.31
CA ASN A 105 -13.80 -12.19 -15.90
C ASN A 105 -15.14 -11.43 -16.03
N GLY A 106 -15.13 -10.21 -16.60
CA GLY A 106 -16.35 -9.49 -16.97
C GLY A 106 -17.02 -8.65 -15.88
N ALA A 107 -16.28 -8.18 -14.87
CA ALA A 107 -16.75 -7.30 -13.79
C ALA A 107 -17.97 -7.81 -12.97
N GLN A 108 -18.44 -9.04 -13.18
CA GLN A 108 -19.74 -9.49 -12.65
C GLN A 108 -19.79 -9.65 -11.11
N THR A 109 -18.63 -9.73 -10.47
CA THR A 109 -18.51 -9.94 -9.01
C THR A 109 -18.26 -8.65 -8.22
N HIS A 110 -17.99 -7.52 -8.89
CA HIS A 110 -17.65 -6.26 -8.25
C HIS A 110 -18.63 -5.17 -8.66
N SER A 111 -18.97 -4.26 -7.75
CA SER A 111 -19.81 -3.09 -8.04
C SER A 111 -19.19 -2.10 -9.03
N ALA A 112 -17.93 -2.31 -9.45
CA ALA A 112 -17.20 -1.39 -10.29
C ALA A 112 -17.41 -1.72 -11.78
N CYS A 113 -17.67 -0.71 -12.60
CA CYS A 113 -17.80 -0.91 -14.04
C CYS A 113 -16.43 -1.12 -14.72
N THR A 114 -16.43 -1.56 -15.98
CA THR A 114 -15.21 -1.80 -16.77
C THR A 114 -14.28 -0.59 -16.83
N GLU A 115 -14.84 0.62 -16.95
CA GLU A 115 -14.08 1.88 -16.99
C GLU A 115 -13.40 2.14 -15.64
N GLU A 116 -14.12 2.01 -14.52
CA GLU A 116 -13.55 2.16 -13.18
C GLU A 116 -12.45 1.13 -12.89
N ILE A 117 -12.59 -0.10 -13.38
CA ILE A 117 -11.55 -1.14 -13.27
C ILE A 117 -10.30 -0.72 -14.07
N GLN A 118 -10.48 -0.21 -15.29
CA GLN A 118 -9.38 0.27 -16.12
C GLN A 118 -8.65 1.45 -15.46
N ASP A 119 -9.38 2.39 -14.86
CA ASP A 119 -8.80 3.52 -14.13
C ASP A 119 -7.94 3.06 -12.94
N ARG A 120 -8.40 2.03 -12.20
CA ARG A 120 -7.64 1.44 -11.08
C ARG A 120 -6.37 0.75 -11.57
N ILE A 121 -6.42 0.05 -12.71
CA ILE A 121 -5.26 -0.56 -13.37
C ILE A 121 -4.24 0.52 -13.74
N ASP A 122 -4.69 1.56 -14.44
CA ASP A 122 -3.82 2.63 -14.93
C ASP A 122 -3.21 3.44 -13.77
N TRP A 123 -4.00 3.70 -12.72
CA TRP A 123 -3.50 4.31 -11.50
C TRP A 123 -2.43 3.45 -10.83
N THR A 124 -2.68 2.16 -10.63
CA THR A 124 -1.71 1.25 -10.01
C THR A 124 -0.41 1.19 -10.81
N GLN A 125 -0.51 1.17 -12.14
CA GLN A 125 0.66 1.14 -13.02
C GLN A 125 1.50 2.42 -12.90
N ARG A 126 0.86 3.60 -12.85
CA ARG A 126 1.55 4.88 -12.63
C ARG A 126 2.25 4.94 -11.28
N GLU A 127 1.55 4.53 -10.22
CA GLU A 127 2.10 4.48 -8.86
C GLU A 127 3.29 3.51 -8.77
N MET A 128 3.18 2.34 -9.38
CA MET A 128 4.26 1.35 -9.40
C MET A 128 5.49 1.86 -10.15
N THR A 129 5.31 2.49 -11.32
CA THR A 129 6.41 3.12 -12.06
C THR A 129 7.08 4.22 -11.24
N TYR A 130 6.29 5.05 -10.52
CA TYR A 130 6.83 6.08 -9.64
C TYR A 130 7.63 5.50 -8.46
N THR A 131 7.11 4.46 -7.80
CA THR A 131 7.80 3.77 -6.71
C THR A 131 9.13 3.20 -7.19
N GLN A 132 9.14 2.52 -8.35
CA GLN A 132 10.36 1.95 -8.95
C GLN A 132 11.39 3.03 -9.29
N ALA A 133 10.97 4.11 -9.94
CA ALA A 133 11.85 5.22 -10.32
C ALA A 133 12.50 5.92 -9.11
N ASN A 134 11.87 5.86 -7.94
CA ASN A 134 12.35 6.49 -6.70
C ASN A 134 12.81 5.49 -5.64
N GLN A 135 12.92 4.20 -5.98
CA GLN A 135 13.17 3.11 -5.02
C GLN A 135 14.40 3.37 -4.16
N THR A 136 15.53 3.75 -4.77
CA THR A 136 16.77 4.06 -4.03
C THR A 136 16.59 5.20 -3.03
N SER A 137 15.79 6.22 -3.36
CA SER A 137 15.51 7.32 -2.42
C SER A 137 14.71 6.85 -1.22
N PHE A 138 13.76 5.94 -1.43
CA PHE A 138 12.95 5.38 -0.35
C PHE A 138 13.75 4.41 0.53
N GLU A 139 14.56 3.54 -0.08
CA GLU A 139 15.43 2.59 0.63
C GLU A 139 16.47 3.32 1.49
N ARG A 140 17.12 4.36 0.97
CA ARG A 140 18.09 5.16 1.73
C ARG A 140 17.48 5.87 2.95
N ALA A 141 16.19 6.18 2.91
CA ALA A 141 15.52 6.78 4.06
C ALA A 141 15.20 5.75 5.17
N LEU A 142 15.26 4.45 4.86
CA LEU A 142 14.93 3.36 5.77
C LEU A 142 16.14 2.79 6.50
N GLU A 143 17.35 3.16 6.07
CA GLU A 143 18.63 3.00 6.80
C GLU A 143 18.60 3.74 8.17
#